data_AF-X0XB73-F1
#
_entry.id   AF-X0XB73-F1
#
_cell.length_a   1.000
_cell.length_b   1.000
_cell.length_c   1.000
_cell.angle_alpha   90.00
_cell.angle_beta   90.00
_cell.angle_gamma   90.00
#
_symmetry.space_group_name_H-M   'P 1'
#
loop_
_entity.id
_entity.type
_entity.pdbx_description
1 polymer ?
#
loop_
_entity_poly.entity_id
_entity_poly.type
_entity_poly.pdbx_seq_one_letter_code
_entity_poly.pdbx_strand_id
1 'polypeptide(L)'
;MKILKLMALSDLHLGERESVLFNSGDRFNLIDTTINKIIELSSGDKNFNSGIEQLILIGDIIELSEATDEEAYANTKFFLTSLLNKVKIDKIVYIPGNHDHHLWVELLTKEQGKDNYRDCTPKTQVNSSISNKEIFIKYCLWSNYPSERIDIYYPNYRFETDNAYYFFDHGHLFSKVLDMFNMFTFTSAENAKSLEDLEKHTYTFAA
;
A
#
# COMPACT_ATOMS: atom_id res chain seq x y z
N MET A 1 18.39 -11.21 -18.67
CA MET A 1 18.61 -9.79 -18.32
C MET A 1 17.79 -9.49 -17.08
N LYS A 2 18.30 -8.69 -16.15
CA LYS A 2 17.64 -8.44 -14.85
C LYS A 2 16.63 -7.28 -15.00
N ILE A 3 15.57 -7.22 -14.20
CA ILE A 3 14.62 -6.08 -14.16
C ILE A 3 14.67 -5.49 -12.75
N LEU A 4 14.19 -4.26 -12.53
CA LEU A 4 14.05 -3.75 -11.17
C LEU A 4 13.07 -4.64 -10.40
N LYS A 5 13.55 -5.39 -9.41
CA LYS A 5 12.76 -6.41 -8.71
C LYS A 5 11.61 -5.80 -7.91
N LEU A 6 11.89 -4.73 -7.16
CA LEU A 6 10.95 -4.11 -6.24
C LEU A 6 11.05 -2.59 -6.35
N MET A 7 9.91 -1.93 -6.40
CA MET A 7 9.78 -0.50 -6.10
C MET A 7 8.69 -0.34 -5.05
N ALA A 8 9.02 0.28 -3.92
CA ALA A 8 8.11 0.55 -2.83
C ALA A 8 7.72 2.03 -2.82
N LEU A 9 6.43 2.32 -2.75
CA LEU A 9 5.86 3.66 -2.56
C LEU A 9 4.92 3.62 -1.35
N SER A 10 4.87 4.71 -0.59
CA SER A 10 4.13 4.83 0.68
C SER A 10 3.72 6.29 0.87
N ASP A 11 2.72 6.54 1.73
CA ASP A 11 2.27 7.89 2.15
C ASP A 11 2.00 8.81 0.96
N LEU A 12 1.32 8.30 -0.08
CA LEU A 12 1.00 9.10 -1.27
C LEU A 12 -0.20 10.03 -1.04
N HIS A 13 -1.13 9.64 -0.15
CA HIS A 13 -2.35 10.37 0.17
C HIS A 13 -3.08 10.91 -1.07
N LEU A 14 -3.28 10.05 -2.07
CA LEU A 14 -3.89 10.45 -3.35
C LEU A 14 -5.35 10.80 -3.12
N GLY A 15 -5.69 12.08 -3.30
CA GLY A 15 -6.99 12.64 -2.94
C GLY A 15 -6.90 13.85 -2.03
N GLU A 16 -5.82 13.99 -1.27
CA GLU A 16 -5.62 15.14 -0.38
C GLU A 16 -5.36 16.41 -1.22
N ARG A 17 -6.22 17.42 -1.10
CA ARG A 17 -6.16 18.66 -1.90
C ARG A 17 -4.90 19.46 -1.66
N GLU A 18 -4.36 19.39 -0.46
CA GLU A 18 -3.10 20.05 -0.10
C GLU A 18 -1.87 19.22 -0.48
N SER A 19 -2.05 17.97 -0.92
CA SER A 19 -0.95 17.11 -1.35
C SER A 19 -0.32 17.62 -2.65
N VAL A 20 1.00 17.51 -2.70
CA VAL A 20 1.79 17.80 -3.89
C VAL A 20 1.47 16.85 -5.05
N LEU A 21 0.87 15.69 -4.79
CA LEU A 21 0.44 14.72 -5.80
C LEU A 21 -1.04 14.86 -6.17
N PHE A 22 -1.71 15.93 -5.74
CA PHE A 22 -3.09 16.20 -6.12
C PHE A 22 -3.20 16.63 -7.59
N ASN A 23 -4.08 15.99 -8.33
CA ASN A 23 -4.38 16.37 -9.71
C ASN A 23 -5.34 17.55 -9.76
N SER A 24 -4.80 18.76 -9.63
CA SER A 24 -5.57 20.01 -9.74
C SER A 24 -5.96 20.40 -11.18
N GLY A 25 -5.49 19.67 -12.19
CA GLY A 25 -5.68 19.99 -13.61
C GLY A 25 -4.81 21.14 -14.14
N ASP A 26 -4.03 21.81 -13.28
CA ASP A 26 -3.11 22.88 -13.66
C ASP A 26 -1.73 22.34 -14.12
N ARG A 27 -1.03 23.14 -14.94
CA ARG A 27 0.13 22.71 -15.75
C ARG A 27 1.39 22.32 -14.96
N PHE A 28 1.44 22.55 -13.65
CA PHE A 28 2.57 22.15 -12.81
C PHE A 28 2.27 20.82 -12.13
N ASN A 29 2.24 19.74 -12.92
CA ASN A 29 1.85 18.44 -12.39
C ASN A 29 3.06 17.69 -11.82
N LEU A 30 3.26 17.73 -10.50
CA LEU A 30 4.28 16.94 -9.80
C LEU A 30 4.05 15.43 -9.96
N ILE A 31 2.83 14.99 -10.33
CA ILE A 31 2.56 13.61 -10.75
C ILE A 31 3.41 13.24 -11.97
N ASP A 32 3.46 14.08 -13.00
CA ASP A 32 4.27 13.82 -14.19
C ASP A 32 5.76 13.79 -13.86
N THR A 33 6.22 14.70 -12.99
CA THR A 33 7.61 14.70 -12.53
C THR A 33 7.94 13.40 -11.78
N THR A 34 7.04 12.97 -10.88
CA THR A 34 7.19 11.73 -10.11
C THR A 34 7.23 10.51 -11.03
N ILE A 35 6.31 10.42 -11.98
CA ILE A 35 6.27 9.33 -12.95
C ILE A 35 7.52 9.33 -13.83
N ASN A 36 7.99 10.50 -14.29
CA ASN A 36 9.24 10.58 -15.06
C ASN A 36 10.45 10.09 -14.25
N LYS A 37 10.49 10.36 -12.94
CA LYS A 37 11.52 9.80 -12.06
C LYS A 37 11.40 8.30 -11.88
N ILE A 38 10.18 7.76 -11.78
CA ILE A 38 9.96 6.31 -11.76
C ILE A 38 10.40 5.67 -13.10
N ILE A 39 10.13 6.31 -14.24
CA ILE A 39 10.63 5.86 -15.56
C ILE A 39 12.16 5.85 -15.56
N GLU A 40 12.81 6.91 -15.08
CA GLU A 40 14.28 6.97 -14.99
C GLU A 40 14.85 5.84 -14.12
N LEU A 41 14.28 5.61 -12.94
CA LEU A 41 14.71 4.56 -12.00
C LEU A 41 14.45 3.14 -12.52
N SER A 42 13.40 2.97 -13.33
CA SER A 42 13.06 1.68 -13.94
C SER A 42 13.62 1.51 -15.35
N SER A 43 14.37 2.49 -15.87
CA SER A 43 15.01 2.39 -17.17
C SER A 43 16.19 1.43 -17.08
N GLY A 44 16.11 0.35 -17.84
CA GLY A 44 17.17 -0.64 -17.92
C GLY A 44 18.41 -0.12 -18.66
N ASP A 45 19.51 -0.86 -18.54
CA ASP A 45 20.76 -0.62 -19.26
C ASP A 45 21.20 -1.88 -20.04
N LYS A 46 22.49 -2.01 -20.38
CA LYS A 46 23.01 -3.20 -21.08
C LYS A 46 22.77 -4.53 -20.33
N ASN A 47 22.61 -4.49 -19.01
CA ASN A 47 22.42 -5.67 -18.16
C ASN A 47 20.99 -5.80 -17.65
N PHE A 48 20.21 -4.72 -17.71
CA PHE A 48 18.85 -4.63 -17.17
C PHE A 48 17.80 -4.32 -18.24
N ASN A 49 16.65 -4.99 -18.18
CA ASN A 49 15.46 -4.64 -18.93
C ASN A 49 14.74 -3.49 -18.22
N SER A 50 14.08 -2.62 -19.01
CA SER A 50 13.20 -1.59 -18.44
C SER A 50 11.94 -2.18 -17.82
N GLY A 51 11.49 -1.58 -16.72
CA GLY A 51 10.26 -1.93 -16.00
C GLY A 51 10.51 -2.34 -14.56
N ILE A 52 9.44 -2.79 -13.91
CA ILE A 52 9.39 -3.14 -12.49
C ILE A 52 8.69 -4.51 -12.37
N GLU A 53 9.31 -5.45 -11.67
CA GLU A 53 8.72 -6.76 -11.42
C GLU A 53 7.57 -6.66 -10.42
N GLN A 54 7.78 -6.00 -9.26
CA GLN A 54 6.69 -5.68 -8.34
C GLN A 54 6.71 -4.23 -7.87
N LEU A 55 5.60 -3.53 -8.08
CA LEU A 55 5.29 -2.25 -7.44
C LEU A 55 4.57 -2.53 -6.13
N ILE A 56 5.21 -2.22 -5.00
CA ILE A 56 4.63 -2.36 -3.67
C ILE A 56 4.09 -0.99 -3.24
N LEU A 57 2.79 -0.91 -3.03
CA LEU A 57 2.06 0.25 -2.52
C LEU A 57 1.77 -0.01 -1.04
N ILE A 58 2.47 0.68 -0.15
CA ILE A 58 2.60 0.32 1.27
C ILE A 58 2.04 1.46 2.12
N GLY A 59 0.80 1.37 2.55
CA GLY A 59 0.20 2.33 3.48
C GLY A 59 -0.11 3.68 2.87
N ASP A 60 -1.26 4.21 3.29
CA ASP A 60 -1.72 5.58 3.08
C ASP A 60 -1.54 6.05 1.63
N ILE A 61 -2.00 5.20 0.72
CA ILE A 61 -1.90 5.43 -0.72
C ILE A 61 -3.06 6.30 -1.18
N ILE A 62 -4.26 6.02 -0.67
CA ILE A 62 -5.51 6.66 -1.00
C ILE A 62 -5.95 7.46 0.23
N GLU A 63 -6.27 8.73 0.05
CA GLU A 63 -6.80 9.56 1.14
C GLU A 63 -8.31 9.35 1.28
N LEU A 64 -8.74 8.29 1.98
CA LEU A 64 -10.17 8.04 2.24
C LEU A 64 -10.62 8.54 3.63
N SER A 65 -9.71 9.08 4.44
CA SER A 65 -10.06 9.56 5.79
C SER A 65 -10.54 11.01 5.77
N GLU A 66 -9.90 11.85 4.95
CA GLU A 66 -10.20 13.29 4.91
C GLU A 66 -10.84 13.76 3.58
N ALA A 67 -10.53 13.09 2.45
CA ALA A 67 -11.13 13.43 1.16
C ALA A 67 -12.43 12.65 0.90
N THR A 68 -13.24 13.12 -0.05
CA THR A 68 -14.42 12.35 -0.50
C THR A 68 -13.96 11.16 -1.33
N ASP A 69 -14.68 10.03 -1.24
CA ASP A 69 -14.39 8.82 -2.02
C ASP A 69 -14.22 9.12 -3.51
N GLU A 70 -15.10 9.94 -4.10
CA GLU A 70 -15.01 10.29 -5.52
C GLU A 70 -13.68 10.98 -5.86
N GLU A 71 -13.21 11.89 -5.01
CA GLU A 71 -11.99 12.64 -5.22
C GLU A 71 -10.75 11.78 -5.02
N ALA A 72 -10.73 11.00 -3.93
CA ALA A 72 -9.66 10.08 -3.60
C ALA A 72 -9.46 9.01 -4.67
N TYR A 73 -10.55 8.36 -5.08
CA TYR A 73 -10.49 7.36 -6.14
C TYR A 73 -10.18 7.97 -7.52
N ALA A 74 -10.68 9.16 -7.83
CA ALA A 74 -10.34 9.84 -9.10
C ALA A 74 -8.84 10.16 -9.18
N ASN A 75 -8.24 10.71 -8.12
CA ASN A 75 -6.81 11.01 -8.05
C ASN A 75 -5.96 9.73 -8.08
N THR A 76 -6.33 8.74 -7.29
CA THR A 76 -5.65 7.43 -7.26
C THR A 76 -5.65 6.78 -8.63
N LYS A 77 -6.82 6.73 -9.28
CA LYS A 77 -6.97 6.17 -10.62
C LYS A 77 -6.13 6.93 -11.63
N PHE A 78 -6.12 8.26 -11.57
CA PHE A 78 -5.31 9.08 -12.47
C PHE A 78 -3.82 8.77 -12.32
N PHE A 79 -3.29 8.77 -11.09
CA PHE A 79 -1.88 8.50 -10.81
C PHE A 79 -1.46 7.11 -11.26
N LEU A 80 -2.13 6.05 -10.78
CA LEU A 80 -1.76 4.67 -11.06
C LEU A 80 -1.89 4.35 -12.55
N THR A 81 -2.95 4.81 -13.20
CA THR A 81 -3.12 4.64 -14.65
C THR A 81 -2.01 5.34 -15.43
N SER A 82 -1.67 6.58 -15.05
CA SER A 82 -0.63 7.35 -15.73
C SER A 82 0.73 6.68 -15.61
N LEU A 83 1.02 6.07 -14.45
CA LEU A 83 2.20 5.27 -14.22
C LEU A 83 2.20 3.99 -15.07
N LEU A 84 1.13 3.20 -15.03
CA LEU A 84 1.01 1.93 -15.73
C LEU A 84 1.02 2.07 -17.26
N ASN A 85 0.59 3.21 -17.78
CA ASN A 85 0.67 3.51 -19.22
C ASN A 85 2.10 3.81 -19.70
N LYS A 86 3.00 4.23 -18.80
CA LYS A 86 4.37 4.65 -19.14
C LYS A 86 5.44 3.66 -18.66
N VAL A 87 5.13 2.83 -17.67
CA VAL A 87 6.08 1.89 -17.04
C VAL A 87 5.51 0.49 -17.08
N LYS A 88 6.29 -0.46 -17.61
CA LYS A 88 5.94 -1.88 -17.55
C LYS A 88 6.06 -2.37 -16.11
N ILE A 89 4.93 -2.68 -15.49
CA ILE A 89 4.83 -3.26 -14.14
C ILE A 89 4.23 -4.66 -14.27
N ASP A 90 4.96 -5.68 -13.83
CA ASP A 90 4.51 -7.07 -13.91
C ASP A 90 3.48 -7.41 -12.82
N LYS A 91 3.65 -6.86 -11.60
CA LYS A 91 2.75 -7.06 -10.47
C LYS A 91 2.61 -5.80 -9.61
N ILE A 92 1.40 -5.57 -9.08
CA ILE A 92 1.10 -4.59 -8.03
C ILE A 92 0.82 -5.38 -6.75
N VAL A 93 1.45 -4.96 -5.66
CA VAL A 93 1.18 -5.46 -4.31
C VAL A 93 0.70 -4.28 -3.49
N TYR A 94 -0.51 -4.36 -2.95
CA TYR A 94 -1.12 -3.30 -2.17
C TYR A 94 -1.24 -3.72 -0.71
N ILE A 95 -0.78 -2.88 0.20
CA ILE A 95 -0.86 -3.05 1.64
C ILE A 95 -1.59 -1.84 2.20
N PRO A 96 -2.89 -1.95 2.55
CA PRO A 96 -3.67 -0.82 3.03
C PRO A 96 -3.12 -0.27 4.35
N GLY A 97 -3.08 1.06 4.48
CA GLY A 97 -2.83 1.80 5.72
C GLY A 97 -4.11 2.25 6.43
N ASN A 98 -4.00 3.19 7.38
CA ASN A 98 -5.17 3.72 8.09
C ASN A 98 -5.94 4.72 7.23
N HIS A 99 -5.29 5.47 6.34
CA HIS A 99 -6.01 6.35 5.42
C HIS A 99 -6.79 5.58 4.36
N ASP A 100 -6.38 4.34 4.08
CA ASP A 100 -7.02 3.43 3.13
C ASP A 100 -8.20 2.62 3.72
N HIS A 101 -8.51 2.81 5.00
CA HIS A 101 -9.31 1.86 5.78
C HIS A 101 -10.73 1.63 5.23
N HIS A 102 -11.36 2.62 4.62
CA HIS A 102 -12.68 2.46 3.99
C HIS A 102 -12.65 1.37 2.91
N LEU A 103 -11.69 1.45 1.98
CA LEU A 103 -11.50 0.44 0.94
C LEU A 103 -11.20 -0.94 1.53
N TRP A 104 -10.38 -0.99 2.58
CA TRP A 104 -10.06 -2.25 3.25
C TRP A 104 -11.30 -2.91 3.88
N VAL A 105 -12.15 -2.15 4.56
CA VAL A 105 -13.41 -2.65 5.13
C VAL A 105 -14.36 -3.13 4.04
N GLU A 106 -14.46 -2.43 2.91
CA GLU A 106 -15.28 -2.89 1.78
C GLU A 106 -14.79 -4.23 1.20
N LEU A 107 -13.47 -4.37 1.02
CA LEU A 107 -12.83 -5.60 0.56
C LEU A 107 -13.12 -6.76 1.51
N LEU A 108 -12.97 -6.55 2.82
CA LEU A 108 -13.29 -7.53 3.86
C LEU A 108 -14.77 -7.89 3.91
N THR A 109 -15.65 -6.89 3.77
CA THR A 109 -17.10 -7.11 3.76
C THR A 109 -17.48 -8.02 2.61
N LYS A 110 -16.91 -7.78 1.43
CA LYS A 110 -17.20 -8.57 0.25
C LYS A 110 -16.63 -9.99 0.31
N GLU A 111 -15.47 -10.17 0.91
CA GLU A 111 -14.83 -11.50 0.99
C GLU A 111 -15.34 -12.35 2.16
N GLN A 112 -15.54 -11.75 3.33
CA GLN A 112 -15.78 -12.46 4.58
C GLN A 112 -17.15 -12.13 5.20
N GLY A 113 -17.91 -11.20 4.63
CA GLY A 113 -19.17 -10.73 5.22
C GLY A 113 -18.97 -9.92 6.51
N LYS A 114 -17.77 -9.35 6.72
CA LYS A 114 -17.39 -8.59 7.91
C LYS A 114 -17.23 -7.11 7.58
N ASP A 115 -17.90 -6.24 8.33
CA ASP A 115 -17.95 -4.79 8.10
C ASP A 115 -17.24 -3.96 9.19
N ASN A 116 -16.54 -4.62 10.13
CA ASN A 116 -15.81 -3.94 11.19
C ASN A 116 -14.30 -4.01 10.97
N TYR A 117 -13.62 -2.85 11.04
CA TYR A 117 -12.16 -2.75 11.03
C TYR A 117 -11.48 -3.56 12.16
N ARG A 118 -12.17 -3.83 13.26
CA ARG A 118 -11.65 -4.67 14.35
C ARG A 118 -11.68 -6.17 14.04
N ASP A 119 -12.49 -6.59 13.06
CA ASP A 119 -12.62 -7.99 12.66
C ASP A 119 -11.59 -8.40 11.59
N CYS A 120 -10.67 -7.48 11.28
CA CYS A 120 -9.52 -7.69 10.41
C CYS A 120 -8.63 -8.82 10.93
N THR A 121 -7.96 -9.49 10.00
CA THR A 121 -7.04 -10.62 10.23
C THR A 121 -6.03 -10.35 11.36
N PRO A 122 -5.65 -11.38 12.14
CA PRO A 122 -4.62 -11.23 13.16
C PRO A 122 -3.37 -10.62 12.54
N LYS A 123 -2.78 -9.61 13.19
CA LYS A 123 -1.67 -8.84 12.62
C LYS A 123 -0.38 -9.65 12.52
N THR A 124 -0.38 -10.82 13.15
CA THR A 124 0.61 -11.91 13.00
C THR A 124 0.51 -12.72 11.73
N GLN A 125 -0.61 -12.67 10.99
CA GLN A 125 -0.75 -13.45 9.76
C GLN A 125 0.03 -12.80 8.62
N VAL A 126 1.24 -13.31 8.39
CA VAL A 126 2.08 -12.88 7.28
C VAL A 126 1.53 -13.38 5.96
N ASN A 127 1.50 -12.49 4.96
CA ASN A 127 0.98 -12.76 3.62
C ASN A 127 -0.50 -13.16 3.60
N SER A 128 -1.31 -12.68 4.56
CA SER A 128 -2.75 -12.80 4.46
C SER A 128 -3.26 -11.90 3.34
N SER A 129 -3.76 -12.50 2.26
CA SER A 129 -4.25 -11.77 1.09
C SER A 129 -5.76 -11.84 0.93
N ILE A 130 -6.33 -10.78 0.36
CA ILE A 130 -7.70 -10.77 -0.15
C ILE A 130 -7.71 -11.33 -1.57
N SER A 131 -8.59 -12.31 -1.80
CA SER A 131 -8.87 -12.90 -3.11
C SER A 131 -9.73 -11.97 -3.97
N ASN A 132 -10.72 -11.28 -3.38
CA ASN A 132 -11.60 -10.38 -4.13
C ASN A 132 -10.96 -9.01 -4.40
N LYS A 133 -10.38 -8.84 -5.59
CA LYS A 133 -9.65 -7.62 -5.99
C LYS A 133 -10.51 -6.63 -6.78
N GLU A 134 -11.78 -6.96 -7.01
CA GLU A 134 -12.65 -6.22 -7.93
C GLU A 134 -12.87 -4.77 -7.52
N ILE A 135 -13.01 -4.52 -6.21
CA ILE A 135 -13.24 -3.17 -5.67
C ILE A 135 -12.02 -2.29 -5.92
N PHE A 136 -10.82 -2.79 -5.59
CA PHE A 136 -9.56 -2.09 -5.88
C PHE A 136 -9.41 -1.81 -7.38
N ILE A 137 -9.61 -2.81 -8.24
CA ILE A 137 -9.50 -2.63 -9.70
C ILE A 137 -10.49 -1.59 -10.21
N LYS A 138 -11.75 -1.67 -9.79
CA LYS A 138 -12.82 -0.76 -10.20
C LYS A 138 -12.50 0.70 -9.84
N TYR A 139 -12.03 0.94 -8.63
CA TYR A 139 -11.85 2.29 -8.11
C TYR A 139 -10.46 2.86 -8.34
N CYS A 140 -9.41 2.05 -8.34
CA CYS A 140 -8.03 2.50 -8.38
C CYS A 140 -7.37 2.33 -9.75
N LEU A 141 -7.93 1.50 -10.63
CA LEU A 141 -7.31 1.15 -11.92
C LEU A 141 -8.29 1.28 -13.08
N TRP A 142 -7.78 1.10 -14.29
CA TRP A 142 -8.61 0.79 -15.45
C TRP A 142 -9.01 -0.69 -15.45
N SER A 143 -10.21 -0.97 -15.94
CA SER A 143 -10.82 -2.31 -15.92
C SER A 143 -10.06 -3.36 -16.74
N ASN A 144 -9.09 -2.96 -17.56
CA ASN A 144 -8.28 -3.86 -18.38
C ASN A 144 -7.00 -4.34 -17.69
N TYR A 145 -6.67 -3.86 -16.47
CA TYR A 145 -5.50 -4.37 -15.77
C TYR A 145 -5.76 -5.79 -15.26
N PRO A 146 -4.90 -6.77 -15.55
CA PRO A 146 -5.17 -8.17 -15.21
C PRO A 146 -5.20 -8.40 -13.70
N SER A 147 -6.28 -9.00 -13.18
CA SER A 147 -6.48 -9.18 -11.73
C SER A 147 -5.47 -10.15 -11.11
N GLU A 148 -4.89 -11.05 -11.90
CA GLU A 148 -3.81 -11.96 -11.48
C GLU A 148 -2.49 -11.24 -11.22
N ARG A 149 -2.35 -9.99 -11.68
CA ARG A 149 -1.18 -9.15 -11.46
C ARG A 149 -1.34 -8.19 -10.27
N ILE A 150 -2.41 -8.30 -9.51
CA ILE A 150 -2.64 -7.49 -8.32
C ILE A 150 -2.68 -8.44 -7.15
N ASP A 151 -2.04 -8.14 -6.04
CA ASP A 151 -2.32 -8.77 -4.76
C ASP A 151 -2.56 -7.69 -3.71
N ILE A 152 -3.44 -8.00 -2.75
CA ILE A 152 -3.75 -7.10 -1.64
C ILE A 152 -3.46 -7.88 -0.36
N TYR A 153 -2.53 -7.40 0.46
CA TYR A 153 -2.13 -8.03 1.72
C TYR A 153 -2.41 -7.09 2.89
N TYR A 154 -2.72 -7.65 4.06
CA TYR A 154 -2.82 -6.86 5.28
C TYR A 154 -2.49 -7.70 6.53
N PRO A 155 -1.72 -7.16 7.50
CA PRO A 155 -1.11 -5.81 7.49
C PRO A 155 0.27 -5.78 6.82
N ASN A 156 0.80 -6.93 6.41
CA ASN A 156 2.18 -7.04 5.95
C ASN A 156 2.35 -7.96 4.75
N TYR A 157 3.43 -7.73 4.01
CA TYR A 157 3.85 -8.51 2.85
C TYR A 157 5.34 -8.86 2.95
N ARG A 158 5.66 -10.09 2.62
CA ARG A 158 7.04 -10.60 2.61
C ARG A 158 7.51 -10.91 1.20
N PHE A 159 8.71 -10.43 0.87
CA PHE A 159 9.41 -10.78 -0.35
C PHE A 159 10.80 -11.33 -0.06
N GLU A 160 11.11 -12.50 -0.59
CA GLU A 160 12.40 -13.17 -0.38
C GLU A 160 13.11 -13.39 -1.72
N THR A 161 14.42 -13.23 -1.68
CA THR A 161 15.34 -13.63 -2.75
C THR A 161 16.38 -14.57 -2.18
N ASP A 162 17.16 -15.23 -3.03
CA ASP A 162 18.23 -16.14 -2.60
C ASP A 162 19.19 -15.53 -1.56
N ASN A 163 19.36 -14.20 -1.54
CA ASN A 163 20.35 -13.51 -0.71
C ASN A 163 19.77 -12.42 0.21
N ALA A 164 18.47 -12.15 0.15
CA ALA A 164 17.88 -11.02 0.87
C ALA A 164 16.42 -11.26 1.22
N TYR A 165 16.03 -10.71 2.36
CA TYR A 165 14.71 -10.78 2.94
C TYR A 165 14.15 -9.35 3.09
N TYR A 166 12.95 -9.12 2.57
CA TYR A 166 12.24 -7.85 2.67
C TYR A 166 10.89 -8.08 3.34
N PHE A 167 10.59 -7.28 4.35
CA PHE A 167 9.32 -7.30 5.06
C PHE A 167 8.73 -5.89 5.01
N PHE A 168 7.56 -5.79 4.39
CA PHE A 168 6.83 -4.56 4.23
C PHE A 168 5.64 -4.59 5.19
N ASP A 169 5.55 -3.54 5.99
CA ASP A 169 4.46 -3.29 6.92
C ASP A 169 4.10 -1.82 6.76
N HIS A 170 2.81 -1.52 6.68
CA HIS A 170 2.34 -0.17 6.36
C HIS A 170 2.53 0.82 7.52
N GLY A 171 3.14 0.40 8.64
CA GLY A 171 3.31 1.20 9.83
C GLY A 171 2.41 0.76 10.97
N HIS A 172 2.73 1.25 12.15
CA HIS A 172 2.14 0.88 13.44
C HIS A 172 2.55 -0.45 14.06
N LEU A 173 3.35 -1.29 13.41
CA LEU A 173 3.88 -2.50 14.04
C LEU A 173 4.67 -2.20 15.34
N PHE A 174 5.32 -1.04 15.40
CA PHE A 174 6.04 -0.54 16.58
C PHE A 174 5.37 0.68 17.24
N SER A 175 4.21 1.14 16.75
CA SER A 175 3.59 2.39 17.21
C SER A 175 2.52 2.15 18.27
N LYS A 176 2.57 2.91 19.37
CA LYS A 176 1.51 2.96 20.40
C LYS A 176 0.27 3.76 19.99
N VAL A 177 0.11 4.18 18.73
CA VAL A 177 -0.96 5.11 18.32
C VAL A 177 -2.40 4.66 18.65
N LEU A 178 -2.61 3.37 18.99
CA LEU A 178 -3.90 2.89 19.50
C LEU A 178 -4.12 3.07 21.01
N ASP A 179 -3.14 3.57 21.78
CA ASP A 179 -3.23 3.88 23.21
C ASP A 179 -3.10 5.40 23.42
N MET A 180 -4.24 6.09 23.35
CA MET A 180 -4.39 7.55 23.41
C MET A 180 -3.79 8.18 24.68
N PHE A 181 -3.49 7.37 25.71
CA PHE A 181 -2.91 7.82 26.98
C PHE A 181 -1.38 7.79 27.03
N ASN A 182 -0.69 7.14 26.08
CA ASN A 182 0.74 6.83 26.17
C ASN A 182 1.58 7.32 24.98
N MET A 183 1.12 8.39 24.31
CA MET A 183 1.68 8.94 23.06
C MET A 183 3.18 9.30 23.10
N PHE A 184 3.81 9.36 24.28
CA PHE A 184 5.22 9.74 24.48
C PHE A 184 6.11 8.63 25.09
N THR A 185 5.63 7.39 25.20
CA THR A 185 6.44 6.27 25.71
C THR A 185 6.64 5.22 24.63
N PHE A 186 7.88 4.91 24.27
CA PHE A 186 8.19 3.77 23.40
C PHE A 186 7.55 2.49 24.00
N THR A 187 6.96 1.62 23.17
CA THR A 187 6.65 0.22 23.58
C THR A 187 7.97 -0.47 23.93
N SER A 188 7.93 -1.65 24.53
CA SER A 188 9.08 -2.56 24.54
C SER A 188 9.14 -3.40 23.26
N ALA A 189 8.51 -2.95 22.18
CA ALA A 189 8.36 -3.68 20.92
C ALA A 189 9.71 -3.89 20.23
N GLU A 190 10.71 -3.04 20.49
CA GLU A 190 12.10 -3.24 20.10
C GLU A 190 12.74 -4.49 20.72
N ASN A 191 12.16 -5.01 21.80
CA ASN A 191 12.60 -6.25 22.45
C ASN A 191 11.84 -7.49 21.94
N ALA A 192 10.89 -7.33 21.00
CA ALA A 192 10.13 -8.44 20.46
C ALA A 192 11.06 -9.43 19.75
N LYS A 193 10.90 -10.72 20.07
CA LYS A 193 11.72 -11.81 19.49
C LYS A 193 11.05 -12.52 18.32
N SER A 194 9.77 -12.28 18.10
CA SER A 194 8.98 -12.81 16.98
C SER A 194 7.82 -11.86 16.64
N LEU A 195 7.11 -12.12 15.53
CA LEU A 195 5.93 -11.34 15.16
C LEU A 195 4.77 -11.53 16.16
N GLU A 196 4.62 -12.72 16.74
CA GLU A 196 3.65 -12.98 17.81
C GLU A 196 4.00 -12.24 19.09
N ASP A 197 5.29 -12.11 19.39
CA ASP A 197 5.77 -11.31 20.51
C ASP A 197 5.53 -9.81 20.26
N LEU A 198 5.76 -9.36 19.03
CA LEU A 198 5.52 -7.98 18.60
C LEU A 198 4.04 -7.60 18.68
N GLU A 199 3.15 -8.49 18.21
CA GLU A 199 1.69 -8.28 18.31
C GLU A 199 1.24 -8.13 19.78
N LYS A 200 1.78 -8.96 20.69
CA LYS A 200 1.51 -8.84 22.13
C LYS A 200 2.00 -7.54 22.75
N HIS A 201 3.13 -7.01 22.30
CA HIS A 201 3.70 -5.78 22.84
C HIS A 201 3.05 -4.50 22.29
N THR A 202 2.47 -4.58 21.09
CA THR A 202 1.91 -3.43 20.38
C THR A 202 0.38 -3.34 20.47
N TYR A 203 -0.33 -4.48 20.54
CA TYR A 203 -1.79 -4.53 20.44
C TYR A 203 -2.50 -5.11 21.68
N THR A 204 -1.91 -5.00 22.87
CA THR A 204 -2.64 -5.25 24.12
C THR A 204 -3.74 -4.22 24.31
N PHE A 205 -4.94 -4.54 23.83
CA PHE A 205 -6.15 -3.84 24.22
C PHE A 205 -6.45 -4.18 25.68
N ALA A 206 -6.62 -3.16 26.53
CA ALA A 206 -7.21 -3.38 27.84
C ALA A 206 -8.61 -4.01 27.65
N ALA A 207 -8.83 -5.15 28.29
CA ALA A 207 -10.11 -5.84 28.32
C ALA A 207 -11.19 -5.01 29.02
#